data_AF-A0AAV6DH74-F1
#
_entry.id   AF-A0AAV6DH74-F1
#
_cell.length_a   1.000
_cell.length_b   1.000
_cell.length_c   1.000
_cell.angle_alpha   90.00
_cell.angle_beta   90.00
_cell.angle_gamma   90.00
#
_symmetry.space_group_name_H-M   'P 1'
#
loop_
_entity.id
_entity.type
_entity.pdbx_description
1 polymer ?
#
loop_
_entity_poly.entity_id
_entity_poly.type
_entity_poly.pdbx_seq_one_letter_code
_entity_poly.pdbx_strand_id
1 'polypeptide(L)'
;MANEHGRLPKADPASLEPALRRRLEVWLAKAYPDDNLFLTLARRPAVLDLFLSWVSFIYAGGSSLDPAMLELCRVRLAQRNRCVH
;
A
#
# COMPACT_ATOMS: atom_id res chain seq x y z
N MET A 1 -4.40 2.40 -15.57
CA MET A 1 -5.54 1.53 -15.96
C MET A 1 -5.90 0.64 -14.77
N ALA A 2 -7.19 0.35 -14.54
CA ALA A 2 -7.59 -0.69 -13.59
C ALA A 2 -7.09 -2.06 -14.12
N ASN A 3 -6.53 -2.91 -13.26
CA ASN A 3 -6.25 -4.31 -13.62
C ASN A 3 -7.55 -5.14 -13.59
N GLU A 4 -7.51 -6.41 -14.01
CA GLU A 4 -8.68 -7.32 -14.05
C GLU A 4 -9.44 -7.44 -12.71
N HIS A 5 -8.84 -7.03 -11.60
CA HIS A 5 -9.41 -7.11 -10.26
C HIS A 5 -9.76 -5.75 -9.62
N GLY A 6 -9.30 -4.64 -10.21
CA GLY A 6 -9.46 -3.31 -9.65
C GLY A 6 -10.68 -2.58 -10.22
N ARG A 7 -11.54 -2.02 -9.36
CA ARG A 7 -12.65 -1.13 -9.81
C ARG A 7 -12.24 0.34 -9.88
N LEU A 8 -11.12 0.69 -9.26
CA LEU A 8 -10.59 2.04 -9.24
C LEU A 8 -9.47 2.17 -10.28
N PRO A 9 -9.41 3.29 -11.01
CA PRO A 9 -8.31 3.52 -11.93
C PRO A 9 -7.01 3.76 -11.15
N LYS A 10 -5.89 3.34 -11.72
CA LYS A 10 -4.54 3.61 -11.22
C LYS A 10 -3.97 4.91 -11.80
N ALA A 11 -3.02 5.52 -11.10
CA ALA A 11 -2.11 6.50 -11.68
C ALA A 11 -1.24 5.84 -12.77
N ASP A 12 -0.86 6.60 -13.78
CA ASP A 12 0.09 6.12 -14.79
C ASP A 12 1.52 6.28 -14.26
N PRO A 13 2.29 5.18 -14.09
CA PRO A 13 3.68 5.23 -13.61
C PRO A 13 4.58 6.20 -14.37
N ALA A 14 4.39 6.32 -15.69
CA ALA A 14 5.21 7.19 -16.54
C ALA A 14 4.96 8.68 -16.25
N SER A 15 3.76 9.02 -15.80
CA SER A 15 3.34 10.38 -15.46
C SER A 15 3.59 10.77 -14.00
N LEU A 16 4.08 9.86 -13.16
CA LEU A 16 4.31 10.15 -11.74
C LEU A 16 5.42 11.20 -11.56
N GLU A 17 5.18 12.14 -10.65
CA GLU A 17 6.20 13.06 -10.15
C GLU A 17 7.43 12.29 -9.62
N PRO A 18 8.65 12.84 -9.76
CA PRO A 18 9.89 12.13 -9.43
C PRO A 18 9.93 11.54 -8.01
N ALA A 19 9.37 12.26 -7.03
CA ALA A 19 9.30 11.79 -5.65
C ALA A 19 8.43 10.55 -5.48
N LEU A 20 7.27 10.49 -6.17
CA LEU A 20 6.37 9.33 -6.12
C LEU A 20 6.94 8.15 -6.90
N ARG A 21 7.61 8.40 -8.02
CA ARG A 21 8.31 7.35 -8.77
C ARG A 21 9.37 6.65 -7.94
N ARG A 22 10.20 7.42 -7.24
CA ARG A 22 11.19 6.86 -6.30
C ARG A 22 10.55 6.04 -5.18
N ARG A 23 9.40 6.48 -4.66
CA ARG A 23 8.67 5.71 -3.64
C ARG A 23 8.07 4.42 -4.19
N LEU A 24 7.60 4.42 -5.43
CA LEU A 24 7.12 3.22 -6.11
C LEU A 24 8.26 2.20 -6.28
N GLU A 25 9.46 2.64 -6.66
CA GLU A 25 10.64 1.78 -6.75
C GLU A 25 10.97 1.11 -5.40
N VAL A 26 10.94 1.90 -4.31
CA VAL A 26 11.15 1.37 -2.96
C VAL A 26 10.04 0.40 -2.54
N TRP A 27 8.78 0.70 -2.89
CA TRP A 27 7.64 -0.18 -2.63
C TRP A 27 7.82 -1.54 -3.29
N LEU A 28 8.11 -1.56 -4.59
CA LEU A 28 8.31 -2.79 -5.36
C LEU A 28 9.52 -3.60 -4.85
N ALA A 29 10.54 -2.92 -4.32
CA ALA A 29 11.72 -3.58 -3.78
C ALA A 29 11.54 -4.16 -2.36
N LYS A 30 10.63 -3.60 -1.55
CA LYS A 30 10.60 -3.86 -0.10
C LYS A 30 9.26 -4.30 0.48
N ALA A 31 8.15 -3.94 -0.14
CA ALA A 31 6.82 -4.11 0.45
C ALA A 31 6.06 -5.25 -0.22
N TYR A 32 5.65 -5.04 -1.48
CA TYR A 32 4.85 -6.00 -2.24
C TYR A 32 5.31 -6.05 -3.70
N PRO A 33 5.20 -7.22 -4.36
CA PRO A 33 5.54 -7.35 -5.77
C PRO A 33 4.52 -6.70 -6.71
N ASP A 34 3.32 -6.35 -6.21
CA ASP A 34 2.28 -5.69 -6.98
C ASP A 34 2.23 -4.17 -6.76
N ASP A 35 1.69 -3.46 -7.76
CA ASP A 35 1.58 -2.00 -7.79
C ASP A 35 0.15 -1.50 -7.47
N ASN A 36 -0.81 -2.39 -7.19
CA ASN A 36 -2.23 -2.05 -7.21
C ASN A 36 -2.56 -1.01 -6.15
N LEU A 37 -2.22 -1.30 -4.90
CA LEU A 37 -2.51 -0.41 -3.77
C LEU A 37 -1.80 0.92 -3.97
N PHE A 38 -0.50 0.86 -4.28
CA PHE A 38 0.32 2.07 -4.43
C PHE A 38 -0.21 2.97 -5.54
N LEU A 39 -0.37 2.47 -6.76
CA LEU A 39 -0.78 3.29 -7.91
C LEU A 39 -2.25 3.72 -7.84
N THR A 40 -3.11 2.95 -7.17
CA THR A 40 -4.49 3.39 -6.91
C THR A 40 -4.51 4.61 -5.99
N LEU A 41 -3.77 4.56 -4.88
CA LEU A 41 -3.69 5.67 -3.94
C LEU A 41 -2.86 6.85 -4.47
N ALA A 42 -1.87 6.61 -5.34
CA ALA A 42 -1.04 7.64 -5.94
C ALA A 42 -1.83 8.68 -6.76
N ARG A 43 -3.07 8.37 -7.19
CA ARG A 43 -3.99 9.36 -7.78
C ARG A 43 -4.36 10.50 -6.83
N ARG A 44 -4.21 10.28 -5.53
CA ARG A 44 -4.41 11.26 -4.46
C ARG A 44 -3.19 11.20 -3.54
N PRO A 45 -2.07 11.86 -3.89
CA PRO A 45 -0.79 11.70 -3.18
C PRO A 45 -0.88 11.86 -1.66
N ALA A 46 -1.67 12.82 -1.17
CA ALA A 46 -1.90 13.00 0.27
C ALA A 46 -2.50 11.77 0.97
N VAL A 47 -3.35 10.99 0.29
CA VAL A 47 -3.93 9.75 0.83
C VAL A 47 -2.87 8.65 0.88
N LEU A 48 -2.05 8.53 -0.16
CA LEU A 48 -0.92 7.61 -0.18
C LEU A 48 0.08 7.94 0.95
N ASP A 49 0.36 9.22 1.17
CA ASP A 49 1.24 9.68 2.24
C ASP A 49 0.71 9.27 3.61
N LEU A 50 -0.56 9.54 3.90
CA LEU A 50 -1.20 9.12 5.14
C LEU A 50 -1.15 7.60 5.34
N PHE A 51 -1.42 6.83 4.29
CA PHE A 51 -1.34 5.38 4.33
C PHE A 51 0.07 4.89 4.64
N LEU A 52 1.09 5.37 3.93
CA LEU A 52 2.48 4.95 4.12
C LEU A 52 3.01 5.38 5.50
N SER A 53 2.64 6.56 5.99
CA SER A 53 2.95 7.01 7.35
C SER A 53 2.34 6.09 8.40
N TRP A 54 1.07 5.70 8.23
CA TRP A 54 0.42 4.75 9.13
C TRP A 54 1.09 3.37 9.09
N VAL A 55 1.37 2.83 7.90
CA VAL A 55 2.09 1.55 7.74
C VAL A 55 3.45 1.61 8.43
N SER A 56 4.22 2.69 8.23
CA SER A 56 5.51 2.86 8.88
C SER A 56 5.38 2.89 10.41
N PHE A 57 4.39 3.59 10.95
CA PHE A 57 4.17 3.63 12.39
C PHE A 57 3.83 2.24 12.95
N ILE A 58 2.93 1.52 12.28
CA ILE A 58 2.47 0.20 12.72
C ILE A 58 3.57 -0.85 12.62
N TYR A 59 4.29 -0.91 11.50
CA TYR A 59 5.19 -2.03 11.17
C TYR A 59 6.68 -1.76 11.40
N ALA A 60 7.13 -0.50 11.46
CA ALA A 60 8.55 -0.17 11.61
C ALA A 60 8.96 0.12 13.07
N GLY A 61 8.25 -0.47 14.04
CA GLY A 61 8.59 -0.40 15.47
C GLY A 61 8.05 0.81 16.24
N GLY A 62 7.37 1.75 15.57
CA GLY A 62 6.78 2.93 16.23
C GLY A 62 5.58 2.61 17.12
N SER A 63 4.85 1.53 16.83
CA SER A 63 3.61 1.15 17.53
C SER A 63 3.83 0.34 18.82
N SER A 64 5.04 -0.17 19.07
CA SER A 64 5.37 -1.17 20.11
C SER A 64 4.59 -2.50 20.02
N LEU A 65 3.80 -2.72 18.97
CA LEU A 65 3.06 -3.94 18.74
C LEU A 65 3.96 -5.01 18.12
N ASP A 66 3.74 -6.27 18.50
CA ASP A 66 4.42 -7.40 17.87
C ASP A 66 4.05 -7.51 16.38
N PRO A 67 5.02 -7.47 15.44
CA PRO A 67 4.75 -7.55 14.00
C PRO A 67 4.01 -8.82 13.58
N ALA A 68 4.30 -9.97 14.21
CA ALA A 68 3.63 -11.22 13.88
C ALA A 68 2.16 -11.21 14.30
N MET A 69 1.86 -10.68 15.50
CA MET A 69 0.48 -10.45 15.94
C MET A 69 -0.28 -9.50 15.01
N LEU A 70 0.35 -8.41 14.58
CA LEU A 70 -0.24 -7.46 13.63
C LEU A 70 -0.63 -8.12 12.31
N GLU A 71 0.24 -8.97 11.76
CA GLU A 71 -0.05 -9.70 10.53
C GLU A 71 -1.20 -10.71 10.70
N LEU A 72 -1.28 -11.40 11.84
CA LEU A 72 -2.41 -12.26 12.16
C LEU A 72 -3.73 -11.48 12.24
N CYS A 73 -3.71 -10.31 12.90
CA CYS A 73 -4.87 -9.42 12.95
C CYS A 73 -5.26 -8.94 11.54
N ARG A 74 -4.29 -8.52 10.71
CA ARG A 74 -4.52 -8.08 9.34
C ARG A 74 -5.19 -9.18 8.51
N VAL A 75 -4.66 -10.40 8.53
CA VAL A 75 -5.21 -11.55 7.78
C VAL A 75 -6.61 -11.90 8.28
N ARG A 76 -6.82 -11.96 9.60
CA ARG A 76 -8.13 -12.28 10.18
C ARG A 76 -9.19 -11.22 9.84
N LEU A 77 -8.83 -9.95 9.88
CA LEU A 77 -9.73 -8.86 9.50
C LEU A 77 -10.00 -8.82 8.00
N ALA A 78 -8.99 -9.06 7.16
CA ALA A 78 -9.16 -9.16 5.71
C ALA A 78 -10.12 -10.29 5.35
N GLN A 79 -9.92 -11.48 5.93
CA GLN A 79 -10.79 -12.64 5.75
C GLN A 79 -12.23 -12.34 6.20
N ARG A 80 -12.41 -11.78 7.41
CA ARG A 80 -13.73 -11.42 7.93
C ARG A 80 -14.47 -10.43 7.02
N ASN A 81 -13.75 -9.49 6.42
CA ASN A 81 -14.30 -8.48 5.51
C ASN A 81 -14.32 -8.90 4.04
N ARG A 82 -13.92 -10.14 3.71
CA ARG A 82 -13.80 -10.65 2.34
C ARG A 82 -12.94 -9.75 1.45
N CYS A 83 -11.92 -9.14 2.05
CA CYS A 83 -10.89 -8.40 1.32
C CYS A 83 -9.99 -9.42 0.63
N VAL A 84 -10.09 -9.50 -0.70
CA VAL A 84 -9.23 -10.35 -1.51
C VAL A 84 -7.91 -9.63 -1.76
N HIS A 85 -6.81 -10.33 -1.53
CA HIS A 85 -5.45 -9.90 -1.90
C HIS A 85 -5.17 -10.32 -3.34
#